data_AF-A0A2A4Z0V7-F1
#
_entry.id   AF-A0A2A4Z0V7-F1
#
_cell.length_a   1.000
_cell.length_b   1.000
_cell.length_c   1.000
_cell.angle_alpha   90.00
_cell.angle_beta   90.00
_cell.angle_gamma   90.00
#
_symmetry.space_group_name_H-M   'P 1'
#
loop_
_entity.id
_entity.type
_entity.pdbx_description
1 polymer ?
#
loop_
_entity_poly.entity_id
_entity_poly.type
_entity_poly.pdbx_seq_one_letter_code
_entity_poly.pdbx_strand_id
1 'polypeptide(L)'
;MDIIQKKISKIIDDRIEEQQRPRVDNFYLANADLYEVSQGTFTIIDAVQKFKPSIQALSMAVIFLKLCKCWNLNALELFAYANNIIKRGSQVGRAEFQATDYYLASEVRKY
;
A
#
# COMPACT_ATOMS: atom_id res chain seq x y z
N MET A 1 34.77 -20.82 -14.79
CA MET A 1 33.63 -19.94 -15.13
C MET A 1 33.98 -18.54 -14.67
N ASP A 2 34.02 -17.59 -15.59
CA ASP A 2 34.53 -16.23 -15.37
C ASP A 2 33.65 -15.44 -14.39
N ILE A 3 34.25 -14.56 -13.57
CA ILE A 3 33.54 -13.70 -12.61
C ILE A 3 32.49 -12.85 -13.33
N ILE A 4 32.81 -12.44 -14.57
CA ILE A 4 31.90 -11.66 -15.42
C ILE A 4 30.67 -12.49 -15.80
N GLN A 5 30.84 -13.75 -16.19
CA GLN A 5 29.73 -14.65 -16.57
C GLN A 5 28.78 -14.91 -15.38
N LYS A 6 29.32 -15.09 -14.17
CA LYS A 6 28.48 -15.25 -12.96
C LYS A 6 27.66 -14.00 -12.64
N LYS A 7 28.23 -12.80 -12.80
CA LYS A 7 27.48 -11.54 -12.59
C LYS A 7 26.38 -11.36 -13.62
N ILE A 8 26.65 -11.69 -14.88
CA ILE A 8 25.66 -11.60 -15.96
C ILE A 8 24.51 -12.58 -15.70
N SER A 9 24.80 -13.84 -15.35
CA SER A 9 23.77 -14.83 -15.02
C SER A 9 22.86 -14.34 -13.90
N LYS A 10 23.45 -13.84 -12.80
CA LYS A 10 22.67 -13.32 -11.67
C LYS A 10 21.74 -12.16 -12.05
N ILE A 11 22.22 -11.22 -12.87
CA ILE A 11 21.40 -10.08 -13.33
C ILE A 11 20.24 -10.56 -14.19
N ILE A 12 20.47 -11.58 -15.01
CA ILE A 12 19.42 -12.18 -15.85
C ILE A 12 18.40 -12.90 -14.97
N ASP A 13 18.86 -13.69 -13.99
CA ASP A 13 17.99 -14.40 -13.05
C ASP A 13 17.15 -13.43 -12.22
N ASP A 14 17.76 -12.38 -11.67
CA ASP A 14 17.08 -11.31 -10.91
C ASP A 14 16.01 -10.60 -11.78
N ARG A 15 16.29 -10.38 -13.08
CA ARG A 15 15.34 -9.77 -14.03
C ARG A 15 14.19 -10.71 -14.41
N ILE A 16 14.47 -11.99 -14.57
CA ILE A 16 13.45 -13.01 -14.86
C ILE A 16 12.52 -13.14 -13.65
N GLU A 17 13.05 -13.19 -12.43
CA GLU A 17 12.25 -13.19 -11.20
C GLU A 17 11.38 -11.93 -11.09
N GLU A 18 11.93 -10.76 -11.41
CA GLU A 18 11.19 -9.48 -11.36
C GLU A 18 10.05 -9.43 -12.41
N GLN A 19 10.26 -10.01 -13.60
CA GLN A 19 9.25 -10.11 -14.65
C GLN A 19 8.15 -11.15 -14.35
N GLN A 20 8.44 -12.16 -13.53
CA GLN A 20 7.49 -13.22 -13.14
C GLN A 20 6.65 -12.86 -11.92
N ARG A 21 6.91 -11.73 -11.24
CA ARG A 21 6.09 -11.31 -10.10
C ARG A 21 4.66 -11.00 -10.56
N PRO A 22 3.64 -11.38 -9.77
CA PRO A 22 2.26 -11.07 -10.08
C PRO A 22 2.10 -9.55 -10.15
N ARG A 23 1.76 -9.03 -11.33
CA ARG A 23 1.43 -7.62 -11.52
C ARG A 23 -0.05 -7.43 -11.25
N VAL A 24 -0.38 -6.62 -10.25
CA VAL A 24 -1.77 -6.21 -10.02
C VAL A 24 -2.19 -5.28 -11.15
N ASP A 25 -3.36 -5.55 -11.74
CA ASP A 25 -3.91 -4.72 -12.82
C ASP A 25 -4.35 -3.36 -12.28
N ASN A 26 -3.90 -2.29 -12.94
CA ASN A 26 -4.31 -0.92 -12.67
C ASN A 26 -5.83 -0.73 -12.78
N PHE A 27 -6.51 -1.50 -13.63
CA PHE A 27 -7.96 -1.49 -13.73
C PHE A 27 -8.63 -1.88 -12.42
N TYR A 28 -8.13 -2.91 -11.72
CA TYR A 28 -8.67 -3.33 -10.43
C TYR A 28 -8.38 -2.30 -9.34
N LEU A 29 -7.21 -1.65 -9.36
CA LEU A 29 -6.90 -0.57 -8.40
C LEU A 29 -7.81 0.64 -8.59
N ALA A 30 -8.13 1.01 -9.82
CA ALA A 30 -8.99 2.16 -10.12
C ALA A 30 -10.47 1.93 -9.81
N ASN A 31 -10.90 0.66 -9.77
CA ASN A 31 -12.30 0.25 -9.60
C ASN A 31 -12.49 -0.68 -8.39
N ALA A 32 -11.60 -0.59 -7.40
CA ALA A 32 -11.68 -1.41 -6.20
C ALA A 32 -13.00 -1.17 -5.45
N ASP A 33 -13.55 -2.23 -4.86
CA ASP A 33 -14.74 -2.13 -4.03
C ASP A 33 -14.41 -1.29 -2.78
N LEU A 34 -15.14 -0.19 -2.61
CA LEU A 34 -14.87 0.80 -1.56
C LEU A 34 -15.15 0.23 -0.16
N TYR A 35 -16.12 -0.67 -0.04
CA TYR A 35 -16.44 -1.31 1.22
C TYR A 35 -15.31 -2.26 1.62
N GLU A 36 -14.82 -3.08 0.69
CA GLU A 36 -13.70 -3.99 0.96
C GLU A 36 -12.41 -3.21 1.28
N VAL A 37 -12.13 -2.12 0.56
CA VAL A 37 -10.97 -1.26 0.81
C VAL A 37 -11.07 -0.59 2.19
N SER A 38 -12.26 -0.13 2.59
CA SER A 38 -12.49 0.44 3.92
C SER A 38 -12.31 -0.60 5.03
N GLN A 39 -12.91 -1.78 4.90
CA GLN A 39 -12.72 -2.88 5.86
C GLN A 39 -11.26 -3.30 5.99
N GLY A 40 -10.55 -3.43 4.86
CA GLY A 40 -9.13 -3.74 4.83
C GLY A 40 -8.31 -2.67 5.55
N THR A 41 -8.64 -1.39 5.33
CA THR A 41 -7.98 -0.25 5.98
C THR A 41 -8.17 -0.29 7.50
N PHE A 42 -9.40 -0.51 7.98
CA PHE A 42 -9.68 -0.65 9.41
C PHE A 42 -8.96 -1.84 10.05
N THR A 43 -8.91 -2.97 9.35
CA THR A 43 -8.21 -4.17 9.83
C THR A 43 -6.71 -3.90 10.02
N ILE A 44 -6.09 -3.16 9.09
CA ILE A 44 -4.68 -2.78 9.20
C ILE A 44 -4.46 -1.84 10.39
N ILE A 45 -5.35 -0.87 10.59
CA ILE A 45 -5.29 0.08 11.72
C ILE A 45 -5.40 -0.67 13.05
N ASP A 46 -6.38 -1.57 13.18
CA ASP A 46 -6.60 -2.37 14.38
C ASP A 46 -5.38 -3.24 14.72
N ALA A 47 -4.73 -3.82 13.71
CA ALA A 47 -3.54 -4.63 13.88
C ALA A 47 -2.33 -3.85 14.43
N VAL A 48 -2.23 -2.54 14.14
CA VAL A 48 -1.10 -1.69 14.57
C VAL A 48 -1.42 -0.82 15.79
N GLN A 49 -2.68 -0.69 16.20
CA GLN A 49 -3.13 0.28 17.21
C GLN A 49 -2.40 0.17 18.56
N LYS A 50 -1.91 -1.03 18.92
CA LYS A 50 -1.18 -1.28 20.17
C LYS A 50 0.19 -0.59 20.26
N PHE A 51 0.72 -0.12 19.13
CA PHE A 51 2.03 0.54 19.06
C PHE A 51 1.90 2.05 19.21
N LYS A 52 3.01 2.74 19.53
CA LYS A 52 3.04 4.21 19.54
C LYS A 52 2.81 4.78 18.13
N PRO A 53 2.22 5.98 17.98
CA PRO A 53 1.91 6.55 16.65
C PRO A 53 3.07 6.57 15.65
N SER A 54 4.30 6.88 16.10
CA SER A 54 5.49 6.86 15.24
C SER A 54 5.83 5.46 14.70
N ILE A 55 5.63 4.43 15.52
CA ILE A 55 5.85 3.03 15.13
C ILE A 55 4.74 2.55 14.21
N GLN A 56 3.49 2.95 14.45
CA GLN A 56 2.37 2.66 13.56
C GLN A 56 2.65 3.21 12.15
N ALA A 57 3.00 4.50 12.05
CA ALA A 57 3.29 5.17 10.78
C ALA A 57 4.44 4.49 10.02
N LEU A 58 5.55 4.21 10.70
CA LEU A 58 6.70 3.56 10.07
C LEU A 58 6.38 2.12 9.64
N SER A 59 5.62 1.37 10.44
CA SER A 59 5.23 -0.01 10.10
C SER A 59 4.34 -0.06 8.87
N MET A 60 3.35 0.84 8.77
CA MET A 60 2.48 0.94 7.59
C MET A 60 3.27 1.33 6.33
N ALA A 61 4.20 2.28 6.45
CA ALA A 61 5.06 2.67 5.32
C ALA A 61 5.96 1.52 4.84
N VAL A 62 6.52 0.73 5.76
CA VAL A 62 7.33 -0.45 5.43
C VAL A 62 6.49 -1.50 4.69
N ILE A 63 5.29 -1.80 5.19
CA ILE A 63 4.38 -2.76 4.54
C ILE A 63 4.01 -2.26 3.14
N PHE A 64 3.63 -0.98 2.99
CA PHE A 64 3.32 -0.38 1.70
C PHE A 64 4.45 -0.54 0.69
N LEU A 65 5.69 -0.21 1.07
CA LEU A 65 6.85 -0.34 0.18
C LEU A 65 7.16 -1.79 -0.17
N LYS A 66 6.97 -2.73 0.77
CA LYS A 66 7.15 -4.17 0.53
C LYS A 66 6.11 -4.69 -0.45
N LEU A 67 4.83 -4.32 -0.28
CA LEU A 67 3.75 -4.70 -1.18
C LEU A 67 3.99 -4.17 -2.60
N CYS A 68 4.43 -2.92 -2.72
CA CYS A 68 4.80 -2.35 -4.02
C CYS A 68 5.87 -3.18 -4.73
N LYS A 69 6.91 -3.63 -4.01
CA LYS A 69 7.96 -4.49 -4.57
C LYS A 69 7.46 -5.89 -4.91
N CYS A 70 6.60 -6.47 -4.08
CA CYS A 70 6.06 -7.82 -4.29
C CYS A 70 5.11 -7.89 -5.48
N TRP A 71 4.30 -6.85 -5.69
CA TRP A 71 3.27 -6.80 -6.75
C TRP A 71 3.69 -5.99 -7.97
N ASN A 72 4.97 -5.61 -8.03
CA ASN A 72 5.53 -4.77 -9.09
C ASN A 72 4.69 -3.51 -9.37
N LEU A 73 4.29 -2.84 -8.29
CA LEU A 73 3.52 -1.60 -8.32
C LEU A 73 4.43 -0.39 -8.12
N ASN A 74 4.13 0.67 -8.86
CA ASN A 74 4.73 1.96 -8.61
C ASN A 74 4.08 2.61 -7.38
N ALA A 75 4.90 2.96 -6.39
CA ALA A 75 4.43 3.56 -5.14
C ALA A 75 3.67 4.89 -5.35
N LEU A 76 4.12 5.74 -6.29
CA LEU A 76 3.45 7.01 -6.59
C LEU A 76 2.10 6.78 -7.27
N GLU A 77 2.01 5.82 -8.18
CA GLU A 77 0.75 5.46 -8.84
C GLU A 77 -0.25 4.89 -7.82
N LEU A 78 0.19 3.96 -6.96
CA LEU A 78 -0.66 3.39 -5.92
C LEU A 78 -1.16 4.45 -4.93
N PHE A 79 -0.29 5.39 -4.55
CA PHE A 79 -0.68 6.52 -3.72
C PHE A 79 -1.70 7.43 -4.41
N ALA A 80 -1.57 7.64 -5.72
CA ALA A 80 -2.56 8.39 -6.50
C ALA A 80 -3.91 7.67 -6.53
N TYR A 81 -3.94 6.35 -6.75
CA TYR A 81 -5.18 5.55 -6.69
C TYR A 81 -5.84 5.64 -5.31
N ALA A 82 -5.08 5.48 -4.23
CA ALA A 82 -5.60 5.59 -2.87
C ALA A 82 -6.22 6.97 -2.60
N ASN A 83 -5.53 8.05 -2.99
CA ASN A 83 -6.07 9.41 -2.87
C ASN A 83 -7.36 9.61 -3.68
N ASN A 84 -7.40 9.08 -4.90
CA ASN A 84 -8.58 9.16 -5.75
C ASN A 84 -9.75 8.41 -5.12
N ILE A 85 -9.53 7.21 -4.59
CA ILE A 85 -10.55 6.43 -3.89
C ILE A 85 -11.13 7.23 -2.71
N ILE A 86 -10.28 7.85 -1.89
CA ILE A 86 -10.71 8.62 -0.71
C ILE A 86 -11.50 9.88 -1.11
N LYS A 87 -11.12 10.57 -2.20
CA LYS A 87 -11.61 11.92 -2.55
C LYS A 87 -12.64 11.98 -3.68
N ARG A 88 -12.79 10.95 -4.51
CA ARG A 88 -13.59 11.05 -5.74
C ARG A 88 -15.07 11.26 -5.40
N GLY A 89 -15.59 12.48 -5.53
CA GLY A 89 -17.02 12.79 -5.43
C GLY A 89 -17.45 13.72 -4.28
N SER A 90 -16.56 14.12 -3.37
CA SER A 90 -16.87 15.14 -2.34
C SER A 90 -15.60 15.87 -1.88
N GLN A 91 -15.72 17.14 -1.46
CA GLN A 91 -14.62 17.85 -0.79
C GLN A 91 -14.34 17.33 0.64
N VAL A 92 -15.26 16.54 1.20
CA VAL A 92 -15.29 16.15 2.62
C VAL A 92 -14.80 14.70 2.83
N GLY A 93 -14.34 14.03 1.77
CA GLY A 93 -14.01 12.60 1.80
C GLY A 93 -15.25 11.73 1.64
N ARG A 94 -15.04 10.51 1.13
CA ARG A 94 -16.09 9.50 0.95
C ARG A 94 -16.57 8.90 2.28
N ALA A 95 -17.86 8.62 2.40
CA ALA A 95 -18.49 8.15 3.65
C ALA A 95 -17.87 6.85 4.17
N GLU A 96 -17.44 5.97 3.26
CA GLU A 96 -16.77 4.69 3.54
C GLU A 96 -15.47 4.88 4.33
N PHE A 97 -14.83 6.05 4.21
CA PHE A 97 -13.57 6.36 4.89
C PHE A 97 -13.72 7.36 6.05
N GLN A 98 -14.89 7.99 6.21
CA GLN A 98 -15.14 8.93 7.30
C GLN A 98 -14.97 8.30 8.67
N ALA A 99 -15.37 7.04 8.83
CA ALA A 99 -15.17 6.31 10.09
C ALA A 99 -13.67 6.19 10.42
N THR A 100 -12.82 5.95 9.42
CA THR A 100 -11.37 5.89 9.57
C THR A 100 -10.81 7.25 10.00
N ASP A 101 -11.28 8.33 9.37
CA ASP A 101 -10.88 9.69 9.71
C ASP A 101 -11.25 10.04 11.16
N TYR A 102 -12.47 9.71 11.59
CA TYR A 102 -12.92 9.93 12.97
C TYR A 102 -12.12 9.10 13.98
N TYR A 103 -11.86 7.84 13.66
CA TYR A 103 -11.05 6.96 14.51
C TYR A 103 -9.64 7.55 14.70
N LEU A 104 -8.95 7.86 13.59
CA LEU A 104 -7.59 8.42 13.65
C LEU A 104 -7.57 9.77 14.37
N ALA A 105 -8.55 10.65 14.13
CA ALA A 105 -8.64 11.92 14.83
C ALA A 105 -8.85 11.75 16.35
N SER A 106 -9.57 10.70 16.77
CA SER A 106 -9.77 10.39 18.20
C SER A 106 -8.50 9.83 18.85
N GLU A 107 -7.74 8.98 18.14
CA GLU A 107 -6.51 8.37 18.65
C GLU A 107 -5.35 9.39 18.71
N VAL A 108 -5.23 10.26 17.70
CA VAL A 108 -4.20 11.31 17.68
C VAL A 108 -4.38 12.30 18.83
N ARG A 109 -5.62 12.61 19.22
CA ARG A 109 -5.91 13.50 20.36
C ARG A 109 -5.58 12.92 21.73
N LYS A 110 -5.30 11.61 21.83
CA LYS A 110 -4.94 10.95 23.09
C LYS A 110 -3.44 11.07 23.42
N TYR A 111 -2.64 11.64 22.52
CA TYR A 111 -1.20 11.86 22.66
C TYR A 111 -0.86 13.35 22.57
#